data_AF-A0A520U3R2-F1
#
_entry.id   AF-A0A520U3R2-F1
#
_cell.length_a   1.000
_cell.length_b   1.000
_cell.length_c   1.000
_cell.angle_alpha   90.00
_cell.angle_beta   90.00
_cell.angle_gamma   90.00
#
_symmetry.space_group_name_H-M   'P 1'
#
loop_
_entity.id
_entity.type
_entity.pdbx_description
1 polymer ?
#
loop_
_entity_poly.entity_id
_entity_poly.type
_entity_poly.pdbx_seq_one_letter_code
_entity_poly.pdbx_strand_id
1 'polypeptide(L)'
;SDYYKFASMLLNKGELNGVRVIGRKTLEYMTMNHLPDGKDLTEMSESAFSETPYAGVGFGLGFSVMTDPAKSQTLSDVGEFGWGGMASTVFFINPKEDMLVIFLTQLVPSSTYQVRRELRSLVYSALR
;
A
#
# COMPACT_ATOMS: atom_id res chain seq x y z
N SER A 1 -19.21 1.23 -2.73
CA SER A 1 -18.49 0.28 -3.60
C SER A 1 -17.84 -0.80 -2.74
N ASP A 2 -17.67 -2.01 -3.25
CA ASP A 2 -17.18 -3.16 -2.45
C ASP A 2 -15.73 -3.03 -2.03
N TYR A 3 -14.86 -2.53 -2.92
CA TYR A 3 -13.44 -2.32 -2.57
C TYR A 3 -13.26 -1.23 -1.49
N TYR A 4 -14.15 -0.23 -1.46
CA TYR A 4 -14.18 0.78 -0.41
C TYR A 4 -14.55 0.17 0.95
N LYS A 5 -15.50 -0.77 1.01
CA LYS A 5 -15.83 -1.48 2.26
C LYS A 5 -14.63 -2.28 2.77
N PHE A 6 -13.92 -2.97 1.87
CA PHE A 6 -12.68 -3.68 2.21
C PHE A 6 -11.60 -2.73 2.75
N ALA A 7 -11.27 -1.66 2.01
CA ALA A 7 -10.28 -0.68 2.44
C ALA A 7 -10.66 0.00 3.77
N SER A 8 -11.95 0.34 3.94
CA SER A 8 -12.46 0.93 5.18
C SER A 8 -12.34 -0.02 6.35
N MET A 9 -12.55 -1.33 6.13
CA MET A 9 -12.35 -2.35 7.15
C MET A 9 -10.89 -2.42 7.59
N LEU A 10 -9.94 -2.31 6.66
CA LEU A 10 -8.51 -2.28 6.95
C LEU A 10 -8.12 -1.02 7.73
N LEU A 11 -8.57 0.17 7.29
CA LEU A 11 -8.31 1.44 7.99
C LEU A 11 -8.86 1.41 9.42
N ASN A 12 -10.07 0.87 9.60
CA ASN A 12 -10.71 0.66 10.90
C ASN A 12 -10.21 -0.58 11.66
N LYS A 13 -8.94 -0.96 11.43
CA LYS A 13 -8.22 -1.97 12.22
C LYS A 13 -8.94 -3.32 12.28
N GLY A 14 -9.56 -3.71 11.16
CA GLY A 14 -10.22 -5.00 10.99
C GLY A 14 -11.73 -5.02 11.23
N GLU A 15 -12.36 -3.85 11.36
CA GLU A 15 -13.80 -3.71 11.65
C GLU A 15 -14.53 -2.91 10.57
N LEU A 16 -15.74 -3.31 10.25
CA LEU A 16 -16.61 -2.56 9.36
C LEU A 16 -18.01 -2.47 9.98
N ASN A 17 -18.48 -1.24 10.21
CA ASN A 17 -19.83 -0.97 10.74
C ASN A 17 -20.15 -1.77 12.03
N GLY A 18 -19.20 -1.82 12.98
CA GLY A 18 -19.37 -2.53 14.25
C GLY A 18 -19.15 -4.06 14.16
N VAL A 19 -18.91 -4.61 12.97
CA VAL A 19 -18.63 -6.04 12.78
C VAL A 19 -17.13 -6.26 12.59
N ARG A 20 -16.53 -7.08 13.46
CA ARG A 20 -15.13 -7.47 13.36
C ARG A 20 -14.94 -8.56 12.31
N VAL A 21 -14.26 -8.24 11.21
CA VAL A 21 -13.92 -9.17 10.13
C VAL A 21 -12.58 -9.84 10.41
N ILE A 22 -11.61 -9.08 10.92
CA ILE A 22 -10.29 -9.58 11.32
C ILE A 22 -9.86 -8.98 12.66
N GLY A 23 -9.16 -9.79 13.46
CA GLY A 23 -8.62 -9.33 14.74
C GLY A 23 -7.61 -8.21 14.52
N ARG A 24 -7.68 -7.15 15.34
CA ARG A 24 -6.75 -6.01 15.25
C ARG A 24 -5.28 -6.45 15.27
N LYS A 25 -4.92 -7.35 16.19
CA LYS A 25 -3.55 -7.90 16.28
C LYS A 25 -3.16 -8.76 15.08
N THR A 26 -4.12 -9.45 14.47
CA THR A 26 -3.89 -10.19 13.24
C THR A 26 -3.59 -9.25 12.09
N LEU A 27 -4.36 -8.17 11.93
CA LEU A 27 -4.08 -7.18 10.89
C LEU A 27 -2.73 -6.48 11.12
N GLU A 28 -2.44 -6.07 12.35
CA GLU A 28 -1.11 -5.50 12.71
C GLU A 28 0.02 -6.46 12.32
N TYR A 29 -0.13 -7.76 12.56
CA TYR A 29 0.85 -8.77 12.15
C TYR A 29 0.94 -8.90 10.63
N MET A 30 -0.20 -8.90 9.91
CA MET A 30 -0.23 -8.98 8.45
C MET A 30 0.47 -7.80 7.77
N THR A 31 0.44 -6.61 8.38
CA THR A 31 1.02 -5.39 7.82
C THR A 31 2.42 -5.07 8.36
N MET A 32 3.11 -6.05 8.94
CA MET A 32 4.56 -5.98 9.21
C MET A 32 5.37 -6.39 7.97
N ASN A 33 6.65 -6.01 7.92
CA ASN A 33 7.55 -6.59 6.92
C ASN A 33 7.91 -8.02 7.32
N HIS A 34 7.55 -8.99 6.48
CA HIS A 34 7.84 -10.42 6.67
C HIS A 34 9.03 -10.90 5.83
N LEU A 35 9.69 -10.00 5.09
CA LEU A 35 10.87 -10.34 4.32
C LEU A 35 12.07 -10.62 5.26
N PRO A 36 12.93 -11.60 4.91
CA PRO A 36 14.04 -12.01 5.76
C PRO A 36 15.01 -10.85 5.99
N ASP A 37 15.59 -10.80 7.18
CA ASP A 37 16.58 -9.79 7.60
C ASP A 37 16.10 -8.33 7.45
N GLY A 38 14.79 -8.10 7.38
CA GLY A 38 14.22 -6.76 7.17
C GLY A 38 14.46 -6.19 5.77
N LYS A 39 14.80 -7.04 4.80
CA LYS A 39 15.00 -6.66 3.39
C LYS A 39 13.76 -6.00 2.79
N ASP A 40 13.98 -5.25 1.72
CA ASP A 40 12.90 -4.74 0.88
C ASP A 40 12.67 -5.59 -0.38
N LEU A 41 11.61 -5.26 -1.12
CA LEU A 41 11.20 -5.95 -2.31
C LEU A 41 12.22 -5.88 -3.46
N THR A 42 13.12 -4.89 -3.48
CA THR A 42 14.20 -4.83 -4.50
C THR A 42 15.30 -5.85 -4.23
N GLU A 43 15.52 -6.20 -2.97
CA GLU A 43 16.53 -7.18 -2.56
C GLU A 43 16.02 -8.64 -2.68
N MET A 44 14.70 -8.82 -2.80
CA MET A 44 14.05 -10.12 -2.92
C MET A 44 13.58 -10.45 -4.34
N SER A 45 13.60 -9.48 -5.26
CA SER A 45 13.08 -9.64 -6.61
C SER A 45 14.20 -9.66 -7.65
N GLU A 46 14.22 -10.70 -8.49
CA GLU A 46 15.17 -10.83 -9.60
C GLU A 46 14.77 -9.96 -10.82
N SER A 47 13.54 -9.45 -10.87
CA SER A 47 13.07 -8.57 -11.95
C SER A 47 11.94 -7.65 -11.50
N ALA A 48 12.06 -6.35 -11.80
CA ALA A 48 11.06 -5.36 -11.41
C ALA A 48 9.76 -5.53 -12.21
N PHE A 49 8.77 -6.21 -11.64
CA PHE A 49 7.42 -6.37 -12.22
C PHE A 49 6.52 -5.13 -12.06
N SER A 50 7.03 -4.00 -11.55
CA SER A 50 6.22 -2.81 -11.31
C SER A 50 6.92 -1.51 -11.66
N GLU A 51 6.08 -0.52 -11.92
CA GLU A 51 6.43 0.85 -12.24
C GLU A 51 6.94 1.67 -11.04
N THR A 52 6.68 1.21 -9.80
CA THR A 52 7.07 1.93 -8.58
C THR A 52 8.41 1.39 -8.06
N PRO A 53 9.39 2.25 -7.72
CA PRO A 53 10.59 1.81 -7.02
C PRO A 53 10.19 1.15 -5.70
N TYR A 54 10.52 -0.12 -5.55
CA TYR A 54 10.21 -0.90 -4.36
C TYR A 54 11.27 -0.77 -3.25
N ALA A 55 12.26 0.10 -3.46
CA ALA A 55 13.28 0.37 -2.45
C ALA A 55 12.62 0.98 -1.22
N GLY A 56 12.92 0.50 -0.02
CA GLY A 56 12.24 0.95 1.20
C GLY A 56 10.79 0.47 1.34
N VAL A 57 10.40 -0.53 0.56
CA VAL A 57 9.07 -1.17 0.63
C VAL A 57 9.25 -2.67 0.90
N GLY A 58 8.87 -3.10 2.09
CA GLY A 58 8.79 -4.51 2.46
C GLY A 58 7.53 -5.19 1.95
N PHE A 59 7.34 -6.45 2.33
CA PHE A 59 6.13 -7.20 2.01
C PHE A 59 5.62 -7.95 3.23
N GLY A 60 4.35 -7.73 3.54
CA GLY A 60 3.64 -8.41 4.60
C GLY A 60 2.80 -9.58 4.09
N LEU A 61 1.81 -9.98 4.87
CA LEU A 61 0.88 -11.04 4.48
C LEU A 61 -0.24 -10.45 3.61
N GLY A 62 0.06 -10.30 2.32
CA GLY A 62 -0.90 -9.83 1.30
C GLY A 62 -0.77 -8.36 0.91
N PHE A 63 0.21 -7.63 1.44
CA PHE A 63 0.38 -6.19 1.19
C PHE A 63 1.86 -5.82 1.03
N SER A 64 2.15 -4.83 0.16
CA SER A 64 3.38 -4.04 0.32
C SER A 64 3.27 -3.23 1.60
N VAL A 65 4.39 -3.03 2.29
CA VAL A 65 4.48 -2.23 3.52
C VAL A 65 5.61 -1.21 3.38
N MET A 66 5.31 0.07 3.54
CA MET A 66 6.32 1.12 3.57
C MET A 66 7.21 0.95 4.81
N THR A 67 8.50 0.72 4.61
CA THR A 67 9.49 0.57 5.70
C THR A 67 10.44 1.76 5.78
N ASP A 68 10.73 2.42 4.66
CA ASP A 68 11.60 3.59 4.60
C ASP A 68 11.16 4.57 3.48
N PRO A 69 10.41 5.64 3.84
CA PRO A 69 9.99 6.68 2.90
C PRO A 69 11.16 7.41 2.20
N ALA A 70 12.30 7.58 2.87
CA ALA A 70 13.45 8.26 2.30
C ALA A 70 14.12 7.39 1.23
N LYS A 71 14.29 6.09 1.51
CA LYS A 71 14.81 5.11 0.53
C LYS A 71 13.86 4.94 -0.66
N SER A 72 12.54 5.01 -0.44
CA SER A 72 11.53 4.95 -1.51
C SER A 72 11.36 6.26 -2.29
N GLN A 73 12.01 7.35 -1.86
CA GLN A 73 11.91 8.68 -2.47
C GLN A 73 10.47 9.15 -2.69
N THR A 74 9.59 8.82 -1.74
CA THR A 74 8.15 8.96 -1.91
C THR A 74 7.52 9.49 -0.63
N LEU A 75 6.55 10.40 -0.75
CA LEU A 75 5.75 10.88 0.38
C LEU A 75 4.87 9.73 0.90
N SER A 76 5.15 9.28 2.12
CA SER A 76 4.43 8.22 2.79
C SER A 76 4.87 8.14 4.26
N ASP A 77 4.17 7.31 5.04
CA ASP A 77 4.53 6.94 6.40
C ASP A 77 5.03 5.51 6.49
N VAL A 78 6.02 5.29 7.35
CA VAL A 78 6.36 3.92 7.80
C VAL A 78 5.11 3.24 8.35
N GLY A 79 4.80 2.05 7.83
CA GLY A 79 3.61 1.27 8.17
C GLY A 79 2.41 1.49 7.26
N GLU A 80 2.47 2.42 6.28
CA GLU A 80 1.49 2.46 5.20
C GLU A 80 1.55 1.13 4.41
N PHE A 81 0.39 0.60 4.03
CA PHE A 81 0.31 -0.68 3.32
C PHE A 81 -0.74 -0.68 2.22
N GLY A 82 -0.57 -1.55 1.23
CA GLY A 82 -1.44 -1.57 0.05
C GLY A 82 -0.98 -2.56 -1.01
N TRP A 83 -1.53 -2.44 -2.21
CA TRP A 83 -1.04 -3.15 -3.39
C TRP A 83 -1.56 -2.54 -4.70
N GLY A 84 -0.95 -2.93 -5.82
CA GLY A 84 -1.35 -2.54 -7.17
C GLY A 84 -1.91 -3.72 -7.96
N GLY A 85 -2.77 -3.44 -8.94
CA GLY A 85 -3.26 -4.43 -9.92
C GLY A 85 -2.71 -4.20 -11.32
N MET A 86 -2.73 -5.23 -12.16
CA MET A 86 -2.16 -5.18 -13.52
C MET A 86 -2.76 -4.05 -14.40
N ALA A 87 -4.02 -3.71 -14.19
CA ALA A 87 -4.75 -2.70 -14.95
C ALA A 87 -4.56 -1.25 -14.44
N SER A 88 -3.34 -0.94 -13.97
CA SER A 88 -2.96 0.33 -13.32
C SER A 88 -3.74 0.70 -12.04
N THR A 89 -4.56 -0.21 -11.52
CA THR A 89 -5.26 0.01 -10.24
C THR A 89 -4.28 0.07 -9.07
N VAL A 90 -4.62 0.83 -8.05
CA VAL A 90 -3.85 0.88 -6.79
C VAL A 90 -4.76 1.21 -5.62
N PHE A 91 -4.45 0.65 -4.46
CA PHE A 91 -4.98 1.13 -3.19
C PHE A 91 -3.87 1.15 -2.14
N PHE A 92 -4.02 2.04 -1.15
CA PHE A 92 -3.18 2.05 0.03
C PHE A 92 -3.94 2.60 1.23
N ILE A 93 -3.53 2.18 2.41
CA ILE A 93 -4.03 2.57 3.72
C ILE A 93 -2.87 3.20 4.48
N ASN A 94 -3.02 4.45 4.91
CA ASN A 94 -2.12 5.09 5.85
C ASN A 94 -2.85 5.26 7.20
N PRO A 95 -2.62 4.36 8.18
CA PRO A 95 -3.25 4.46 9.48
C PRO A 95 -2.84 5.69 10.30
N LYS A 96 -1.68 6.31 10.01
CA LYS A 96 -1.23 7.50 10.74
C LYS A 96 -2.00 8.75 10.31
N GLU A 97 -2.35 8.82 9.04
CA GLU A 97 -3.11 9.91 8.43
C GLU A 97 -4.63 9.65 8.42
N ASP A 98 -5.09 8.57 9.06
CA ASP A 98 -6.49 8.08 9.00
C ASP A 98 -7.03 8.05 7.56
N MET A 99 -6.20 7.59 6.63
CA MET A 99 -6.42 7.75 5.20
C MET A 99 -6.46 6.42 4.47
N LEU A 100 -7.42 6.29 3.54
CA LEU A 100 -7.42 5.25 2.52
C LEU A 100 -7.55 5.89 1.14
N VAL A 101 -6.85 5.33 0.16
CA VAL A 101 -6.94 5.75 -1.25
C VAL A 101 -7.24 4.54 -2.10
N ILE A 102 -8.17 4.70 -3.04
CA ILE A 102 -8.52 3.71 -4.05
C ILE A 102 -8.53 4.41 -5.40
N PHE A 103 -7.78 3.88 -6.35
CA PHE A 103 -7.73 4.37 -7.72
C PHE A 103 -7.94 3.20 -8.68
N LEU A 104 -9.01 3.29 -9.48
CA LEU A 104 -9.47 2.23 -10.36
C LEU A 104 -9.40 2.69 -11.82
N THR A 105 -8.59 1.98 -12.60
CA THR A 105 -8.41 2.18 -14.05
C THR A 105 -8.56 0.86 -14.78
N GLN A 106 -8.52 0.90 -16.12
CA GLN A 106 -8.51 -0.27 -17.01
C GLN A 106 -7.36 -0.16 -18.03
N LEU A 107 -6.17 0.23 -17.58
CA LEU A 107 -5.00 0.44 -18.44
C LEU A 107 -3.93 -0.62 -18.17
N VAL A 108 -3.46 -1.32 -19.21
CA VAL A 108 -2.47 -2.39 -19.12
C VAL A 108 -1.34 -2.13 -20.15
N PRO A 109 -0.06 -2.39 -19.82
CA PRO A 109 0.46 -2.77 -18.50
C PRO A 109 0.48 -1.59 -17.53
N SER A 110 0.61 -1.87 -16.24
CA SER A 110 0.69 -0.83 -15.21
C SER A 110 1.96 0.02 -15.25
N SER A 111 2.82 -0.15 -16.25
CA SER A 111 4.06 0.58 -16.49
C SER A 111 3.97 1.59 -17.65
N THR A 112 2.77 1.76 -18.23
CA THR A 112 2.55 2.68 -19.36
C THR A 112 2.71 4.14 -18.95
N TYR A 113 2.24 4.52 -17.76
CA TYR A 113 2.26 5.88 -17.23
C TYR A 113 2.39 5.83 -15.72
N GLN A 114 3.19 6.73 -15.14
CA GLN A 114 3.51 6.77 -13.71
C GLN A 114 2.37 7.30 -12.82
N VAL A 115 1.14 6.96 -13.15
CA VAL A 115 -0.10 7.46 -12.53
C VAL A 115 -0.16 7.16 -11.04
N ARG A 116 0.41 6.04 -10.58
CA ARG A 116 0.44 5.70 -9.15
C ARG A 116 1.30 6.66 -8.35
N ARG A 117 2.46 7.04 -8.90
CA ARG A 117 3.39 7.97 -8.27
C ARG A 117 2.80 9.38 -8.25
N GLU A 118 2.25 9.82 -9.37
CA GLU A 118 1.61 11.14 -9.49
C GLU A 118 0.40 11.27 -8.56
N LEU A 119 -0.49 10.28 -8.55
CA LEU A 119 -1.63 10.23 -7.63
C LEU A 119 -1.18 10.42 -6.18
N ARG A 120 -0.15 9.67 -5.77
CA ARG A 120 0.38 9.73 -4.41
C ARG A 120 0.90 11.12 -4.07
N SER A 121 1.73 11.71 -4.93
CA SER A 121 2.25 13.08 -4.72
C SER A 121 1.11 14.08 -4.57
N LEU A 122 0.07 13.99 -5.39
CA LEU A 122 -1.11 14.86 -5.32
C LEU A 122 -1.90 14.67 -4.02
N VAL A 123 -2.15 13.43 -3.62
CA VAL A 123 -2.87 13.13 -2.37
C VAL A 123 -2.12 13.70 -1.16
N TYR A 124 -0.84 13.38 -1.02
CA TYR A 124 -0.06 13.81 0.14
C TYR A 124 0.17 15.33 0.16
N SER A 125 0.31 15.97 -1.00
CA SER A 125 0.43 17.44 -1.06
C SER A 125 -0.86 18.17 -0.69
N ALA A 126 -2.00 17.48 -0.66
CA ALA A 126 -3.29 18.05 -0.29
C ALA A 126 -3.59 17.94 1.22
N LEU A 127 -2.77 17.22 1.99
CA LEU A 127 -2.86 17.16 3.45
C LEU A 127 -2.47 18.53 4.05
N ARG A 128 -3.09 18.90 5.18
CA ARG A 128 -2.92 20.21 5.84
C ARG A 128 -2.32 20.08 7.22
#